data_AF-A0A9P7XSK2-F1
#
_entry.id   AF-A0A9P7XSK2-F1
#
_cell.length_a   1.000
_cell.length_b   1.000
_cell.length_c   1.000
_cell.angle_alpha   90.00
_cell.angle_beta   90.00
_cell.angle_gamma   90.00
#
_symmetry.space_group_name_H-M   'P 1'
#
loop_
_entity.id
_entity.type
_entity.pdbx_description
1 polymer ?
#
loop_
_entity_poly.entity_id
_entity_poly.type
_entity_poly.pdbx_seq_one_letter_code
_entity_poly.pdbx_strand_id
1 'polypeptide(L)'
;MRDHLQQQQPTKEEQQRPTPRYTQHEKYKEQEKAYFEHIIAEVGVENELNFRLEESKEELTGSALQQVDVDGGGQDAVGGNGDNVGEASHKSSPLSDTDIGTTIQTLKDLAGDSDVLTTDGFKRSMAEDLTLFCLIDGQSISNAFSVEINPKKTVDGLKKSIRNEKPNEFRDVDPDELTLWRVSIPITDEDDEVPIVLNFFDEKKKLGPATRLSKVFPEDLPEETIHIIVQRPLLPQSDDLNPEIAALRKQLSDMQDSSITIGIIVKPERKVICNWSAAIDTVTVSDLMKVLVEFYPQYDHDDYVELHFYITRSSPSEPIRDDEDLRRVLRVAKTQSMKQLTISLATPTKGFSAWTFKDVVSEYNLSESTDVGIEVLPPFVGIEAAPLKSDLEKEVLRHLLDEVGLRVEVMKLLGANEATRSMVVASFLLAATKLFKEDLYLASQRDLSGRRGNGALDFSVHPRETHSYTLGVTEVKKENFPQGVAQNIVQLEAALTSKKRKRGTYEIDGEEESLRSYGIVTDASQWLLLECTLHEDETVTYRMQELERTINYSGKWQEDAKFVFERLVWLWSRMRDEIPARERYSRKAISPPSDRKTTS
;
A
#
# COMPACT_ATOMS: atom_id res chain seq x y z
N MET A 1 -16.55 -30.12 -41.15
CA MET A 1 -16.60 -29.51 -39.79
C MET A 1 -16.74 -30.49 -38.63
N ARG A 2 -16.74 -31.82 -38.84
CA ARG A 2 -16.53 -32.81 -37.77
C ARG A 2 -15.15 -33.48 -37.77
N ASP A 3 -14.41 -33.42 -38.89
CA ASP A 3 -13.06 -34.01 -38.99
C ASP A 3 -11.91 -33.02 -38.75
N HIS A 4 -12.20 -31.80 -38.25
CA HIS A 4 -11.18 -30.81 -37.89
C HIS A 4 -11.01 -30.61 -36.38
N LEU A 5 -11.72 -31.41 -35.57
CA LEU A 5 -11.70 -31.34 -34.10
C LEU A 5 -10.91 -32.50 -33.45
N GLN A 6 -10.11 -33.25 -34.22
CA GLN A 6 -9.36 -34.41 -33.72
C GLN A 6 -7.84 -34.31 -33.87
N GLN A 7 -7.28 -33.13 -34.13
CA GLN A 7 -5.82 -32.93 -34.24
C GLN A 7 -5.24 -31.82 -33.34
N GLN A 8 -5.79 -31.63 -32.14
CA GLN A 8 -5.10 -30.87 -31.10
C GLN A 8 -5.21 -31.59 -29.75
N GLN A 9 -4.38 -32.61 -29.57
CA GLN A 9 -3.95 -33.04 -28.23
C GLN A 9 -2.46 -32.70 -28.07
N PRO A 10 -2.05 -32.01 -27.01
CA PRO A 10 -0.65 -31.72 -26.77
C PRO A 10 0.13 -32.97 -26.37
N THR A 11 1.40 -33.04 -26.78
CA THR A 11 2.34 -34.13 -26.48
C THR A 11 2.72 -34.16 -24.99
N LYS A 12 3.07 -35.35 -24.50
CA LYS A 12 3.39 -35.68 -23.09
C LYS A 12 4.55 -34.91 -22.44
N GLU A 13 5.20 -33.97 -23.14
CA GLU A 13 6.27 -33.12 -22.58
C GLU A 13 5.77 -31.76 -22.05
N GLU A 14 4.48 -31.42 -22.21
CA GLU A 14 3.91 -30.19 -21.63
C GLU A 14 3.38 -30.35 -20.18
N GLN A 15 3.50 -31.54 -19.59
CA GLN A 15 2.95 -31.83 -18.25
C GLN A 15 3.92 -31.63 -17.08
N GLN A 16 5.12 -31.09 -17.29
CA GLN A 16 6.11 -30.89 -16.20
C GLN A 16 6.80 -29.52 -16.21
N ARG A 17 6.03 -28.42 -16.35
CA ARG A 17 6.49 -27.09 -15.94
C ARG A 17 5.65 -26.56 -14.76
N PRO A 18 6.27 -25.96 -13.72
CA PRO A 18 5.52 -25.42 -12.58
C PRO A 18 4.65 -24.25 -13.04
N THR A 19 3.37 -24.30 -12.72
CA THR A 19 2.40 -23.23 -12.97
C THR A 19 2.69 -22.00 -12.10
N PRO A 20 2.72 -20.77 -12.64
CA PRO A 20 2.69 -19.56 -11.84
C PRO A 20 1.34 -19.46 -11.12
N ARG A 21 1.35 -19.06 -9.85
CA ARG A 21 0.12 -18.75 -9.08
C ARG A 21 -0.56 -17.51 -9.67
N TYR A 22 -1.56 -17.71 -10.51
CA TYR A 22 -2.52 -16.69 -10.92
C TYR A 22 -3.51 -16.41 -9.77
N THR A 23 -3.65 -15.16 -9.35
CA THR A 23 -4.49 -14.73 -8.24
C THR A 23 -5.68 -13.90 -8.72
N GLN A 24 -6.89 -14.37 -8.37
CA GLN A 24 -8.18 -13.69 -8.15
C GLN A 24 -8.77 -12.68 -9.16
N HIS A 25 -8.02 -12.07 -10.08
CA HIS A 25 -8.51 -10.95 -10.89
C HIS A 25 -9.41 -11.36 -12.08
N GLU A 26 -9.29 -12.59 -12.58
CA GLU A 26 -10.10 -13.06 -13.71
C GLU A 26 -11.50 -13.55 -13.28
N LYS A 27 -11.65 -14.10 -12.07
CA LYS A 27 -12.97 -14.45 -11.52
C LYS A 27 -13.84 -13.22 -11.22
N TYR A 28 -13.22 -12.10 -10.83
CA TYR A 28 -13.92 -10.84 -10.63
C TYR A 28 -14.43 -10.24 -11.95
N LYS A 29 -13.68 -10.38 -13.04
CA LYS A 29 -14.08 -9.87 -14.36
C LYS A 29 -15.27 -10.63 -14.97
N GLU A 30 -15.36 -11.94 -14.76
CA GLU A 30 -16.53 -12.71 -15.22
C GLU A 30 -17.78 -12.44 -14.38
N GLN A 31 -17.64 -12.24 -13.07
CA GLN A 31 -18.76 -11.86 -12.19
C GLN A 31 -19.24 -10.42 -12.44
N GLU A 32 -18.34 -9.46 -12.65
CA GLU A 32 -18.72 -8.09 -13.05
C GLU A 32 -19.39 -8.07 -14.43
N LYS A 33 -18.87 -8.83 -15.40
CA LYS A 33 -19.50 -8.93 -16.72
C LYS A 33 -20.91 -9.53 -16.64
N ALA A 34 -21.09 -10.60 -15.85
CA ALA A 34 -22.41 -11.21 -15.63
C ALA A 34 -23.38 -10.26 -14.88
N TYR A 35 -22.87 -9.45 -13.95
CA TYR A 35 -23.65 -8.44 -13.24
C TYR A 35 -24.07 -7.28 -14.16
N PHE A 36 -23.17 -6.80 -15.02
CA PHE A 36 -23.48 -5.77 -16.02
C PHE A 36 -24.42 -6.29 -17.11
N GLU A 37 -24.26 -7.54 -17.57
CA GLU A 37 -25.19 -8.16 -18.52
C GLU A 37 -26.58 -8.37 -17.89
N HIS A 38 -26.67 -8.69 -16.59
CA HIS A 38 -27.94 -8.76 -15.84
C HIS A 38 -28.61 -7.39 -15.70
N ILE A 39 -27.86 -6.34 -15.36
CA ILE A 39 -28.38 -4.97 -15.28
C ILE A 39 -28.84 -4.48 -16.65
N ILE A 40 -28.10 -4.74 -17.72
CA ILE A 40 -28.50 -4.38 -19.08
C ILE A 40 -29.78 -5.13 -19.49
N ALA A 41 -29.94 -6.39 -19.06
CA ALA A 41 -31.17 -7.15 -19.27
C ALA A 41 -32.36 -6.62 -18.44
N GLU A 42 -32.17 -6.27 -17.16
CA GLU A 42 -33.21 -5.69 -16.31
C GLU A 42 -33.66 -4.31 -16.80
N VAL A 43 -32.71 -3.44 -17.20
CA VAL A 43 -33.02 -2.12 -17.77
C VAL A 43 -33.66 -2.25 -19.16
N GLY A 44 -33.33 -3.29 -19.92
CA GLY A 44 -34.01 -3.63 -21.17
C GLY A 44 -35.46 -4.06 -20.94
N VAL A 45 -35.71 -4.88 -19.92
CA VAL A 45 -37.06 -5.37 -19.57
C VAL A 45 -37.92 -4.27 -18.93
N GLU A 46 -37.36 -3.38 -18.11
CA GLU A 46 -38.09 -2.21 -17.56
C GLU A 46 -38.48 -1.20 -18.64
N ASN A 47 -37.62 -0.99 -19.65
CA ASN A 47 -37.96 -0.11 -20.77
C ASN A 47 -39.02 -0.73 -21.70
N GLU A 48 -39.00 -2.04 -21.92
CA GLU A 48 -40.04 -2.73 -22.69
C GLU A 48 -41.39 -2.79 -21.94
N LEU A 49 -41.37 -2.95 -20.61
CA LEU A 49 -42.59 -2.89 -19.77
C LEU A 49 -43.15 -1.47 -19.68
N ASN A 50 -42.31 -0.45 -19.54
CA ASN A 50 -42.75 0.96 -19.52
C ASN A 50 -43.28 1.41 -20.88
N PHE A 51 -42.69 0.93 -21.99
CA PHE A 51 -43.20 1.18 -23.34
C PHE A 51 -44.58 0.54 -23.55
N ARG A 52 -44.78 -0.70 -23.10
CA ARG A 52 -46.08 -1.41 -23.18
C ARG A 52 -47.13 -0.85 -22.22
N LEU A 53 -46.73 -0.31 -21.07
CA LEU A 53 -47.61 0.37 -20.13
C LEU A 53 -48.12 1.70 -20.68
N GLU A 54 -47.28 2.47 -21.38
CA GLU A 54 -47.70 3.70 -22.08
C GLU A 54 -48.61 3.40 -23.28
N GLU A 55 -48.32 2.36 -24.09
CA GLU A 55 -49.23 1.90 -25.16
C GLU A 55 -50.62 1.50 -24.62
N SER A 56 -50.67 0.81 -23.46
CA SER A 56 -51.96 0.42 -22.84
C SER A 56 -52.74 1.60 -22.24
N LYS A 57 -52.05 2.67 -21.80
CA LYS A 57 -52.69 3.88 -21.27
C LYS A 57 -53.28 4.74 -22.39
N GLU A 58 -52.66 4.78 -23.57
CA GLU A 58 -53.24 5.43 -24.75
C GLU A 58 -54.47 4.66 -25.28
N GLU A 59 -54.48 3.32 -25.23
CA GLU A 59 -55.68 2.53 -25.56
C GLU A 59 -56.82 2.67 -24.54
N LEU A 60 -56.51 2.77 -23.23
CA LEU A 60 -57.52 2.95 -22.17
C LEU A 60 -58.11 4.36 -22.11
N THR A 61 -57.35 5.39 -22.50
CA THR A 61 -57.86 6.78 -22.59
C THR A 61 -58.64 7.04 -23.88
N GLY A 62 -58.37 6.29 -24.96
CA GLY A 62 -59.17 6.30 -26.19
C GLY A 62 -60.55 5.63 -26.06
N SER A 63 -60.73 4.71 -25.11
CA SER A 63 -62.00 3.97 -24.92
C SER A 63 -62.91 4.52 -23.80
N ALA A 64 -62.50 5.55 -23.05
CA ALA A 64 -63.25 6.09 -21.91
C ALA A 64 -64.00 7.42 -22.19
N LEU A 65 -64.14 7.82 -23.46
CA LEU A 65 -64.94 9.00 -23.89
C LEU A 65 -66.28 8.64 -24.57
N GLN A 66 -66.78 7.44 -24.32
CA GLN A 66 -68.17 7.10 -24.64
C GLN A 66 -68.75 6.26 -23.50
N GLN A 67 -69.50 6.92 -22.62
CA GLN A 67 -70.82 6.52 -22.14
C GLN A 67 -71.08 6.89 -20.66
N VAL A 68 -72.32 7.35 -20.48
CA VAL A 68 -73.20 7.37 -19.30
C VAL A 68 -73.11 8.53 -18.29
N ASP A 69 -74.06 9.45 -18.48
CA ASP A 69 -74.75 10.27 -17.47
C ASP A 69 -75.38 9.46 -16.31
N VAL A 70 -75.85 10.21 -15.31
CA VAL A 70 -77.00 9.94 -14.41
C VAL A 70 -76.72 9.54 -12.94
N ASP A 71 -77.14 10.47 -12.08
CA ASP A 71 -77.63 10.41 -10.70
C ASP A 71 -76.78 9.87 -9.53
N GLY A 72 -76.70 10.73 -8.50
CA GLY A 72 -77.52 10.48 -7.31
C GLY A 72 -76.78 10.28 -5.98
N GLY A 73 -76.67 11.37 -5.21
CA GLY A 73 -77.06 11.38 -3.79
C GLY A 73 -76.06 10.93 -2.71
N GLY A 74 -75.82 11.83 -1.76
CA GLY A 74 -76.09 11.52 -0.34
C GLY A 74 -74.92 11.14 0.57
N GLN A 75 -74.39 12.17 1.25
CA GLN A 75 -74.34 12.30 2.71
C GLN A 75 -73.43 11.40 3.60
N ASP A 76 -72.61 12.15 4.34
CA ASP A 76 -72.44 12.15 5.80
C ASP A 76 -71.10 11.68 6.41
N ALA A 77 -70.72 12.51 7.38
CA ALA A 77 -69.44 12.68 8.02
C ALA A 77 -69.35 11.96 9.39
N VAL A 78 -68.32 12.35 10.15
CA VAL A 78 -68.00 12.11 11.57
C VAL A 78 -66.84 11.09 11.73
N GLY A 79 -65.71 11.38 12.39
CA GLY A 79 -65.28 12.53 13.19
C GLY A 79 -64.53 12.06 14.45
N GLY A 80 -63.38 12.69 14.75
CA GLY A 80 -62.68 12.70 16.05
C GLY A 80 -61.68 11.56 16.29
N ASN A 81 -60.57 11.74 17.03
CA ASN A 81 -60.03 12.90 17.72
C ASN A 81 -58.57 12.59 18.13
N GLY A 82 -57.74 13.61 18.29
CA GLY A 82 -56.32 13.51 18.66
C GLY A 82 -56.00 13.49 20.17
N ASP A 83 -54.68 13.60 20.40
CA ASP A 83 -53.93 13.95 21.63
C ASP A 83 -53.91 12.87 22.75
N ASN A 84 -52.83 12.64 23.51
CA ASN A 84 -51.84 13.59 24.01
C ASN A 84 -50.59 12.88 24.62
N VAL A 85 -49.57 13.73 24.80
CA VAL A 85 -48.28 13.69 25.49
C VAL A 85 -48.29 13.07 26.91
N GLY A 86 -47.13 12.57 27.38
CA GLY A 86 -46.81 12.61 28.83
C GLY A 86 -45.76 11.62 29.37
N GLU A 87 -44.60 12.16 29.75
CA GLU A 87 -43.48 11.57 30.51
C GLU A 87 -43.83 10.85 31.83
N ALA A 88 -43.03 9.85 32.23
CA ALA A 88 -41.99 9.99 33.28
C ALA A 88 -41.68 8.67 34.05
N SER A 89 -40.38 8.36 34.10
CA SER A 89 -39.61 7.81 35.23
C SER A 89 -39.90 6.40 35.78
N HIS A 90 -38.85 5.57 35.86
CA HIS A 90 -38.34 5.06 37.14
C HIS A 90 -36.89 4.51 37.02
N LYS A 91 -36.10 4.84 38.05
CA LYS A 91 -34.68 4.51 38.29
C LYS A 91 -34.48 3.02 38.59
N SER A 92 -33.31 2.47 38.27
CA SER A 92 -32.74 1.35 39.04
C SER A 92 -31.24 1.13 38.84
N SER A 93 -30.50 1.15 39.94
CA SER A 93 -29.31 0.33 40.28
C SER A 93 -29.16 0.44 41.82
N PRO A 94 -28.60 -0.54 42.57
CA PRO A 94 -27.64 -1.58 42.17
C PRO A 94 -27.92 -3.02 42.72
N LEU A 95 -26.97 -3.92 42.41
CA LEU A 95 -26.82 -5.37 42.62
C LEU A 95 -27.00 -5.93 44.06
N SER A 96 -27.32 -7.24 44.14
CA SER A 96 -26.79 -8.15 45.17
C SER A 96 -26.67 -9.59 44.69
N ASP A 97 -25.58 -10.25 45.10
CA ASP A 97 -25.23 -11.66 44.92
C ASP A 97 -26.28 -12.61 45.50
N THR A 98 -26.77 -13.56 44.69
CA THR A 98 -27.06 -14.93 45.11
C THR A 98 -27.36 -15.81 43.87
N ASP A 99 -26.30 -16.50 43.48
CA ASP A 99 -26.29 -17.94 43.22
C ASP A 99 -26.79 -18.46 41.86
N ILE A 100 -25.93 -18.19 40.88
CA ILE A 100 -25.09 -19.14 40.09
C ILE A 100 -25.14 -20.65 40.45
N GLY A 101 -25.67 -21.06 41.61
CA GLY A 101 -25.82 -22.46 42.04
C GLY A 101 -26.85 -23.28 41.26
N THR A 102 -27.77 -22.66 40.53
CA THR A 102 -28.86 -23.39 39.86
C THR A 102 -28.48 -23.92 38.47
N THR A 103 -27.38 -23.44 37.87
CA THR A 103 -26.94 -23.86 36.52
C THR A 103 -25.84 -24.94 36.56
N ILE A 104 -25.14 -25.07 37.69
CA ILE A 104 -24.10 -26.10 37.91
C ILE A 104 -24.71 -27.47 38.27
N GLN A 105 -25.96 -27.49 38.75
CA GLN A 105 -26.68 -28.71 39.13
C GLN A 105 -27.17 -29.51 37.91
N THR A 106 -27.34 -28.88 36.74
CA THR A 106 -27.79 -29.55 35.51
C THR A 106 -26.67 -30.30 34.76
N LEU A 107 -25.40 -30.08 35.14
CA LEU A 107 -24.24 -30.72 34.49
C LEU A 107 -23.60 -31.83 35.34
N LYS A 108 -24.04 -32.04 36.58
CA LYS A 108 -23.61 -33.15 37.45
C LYS A 108 -24.43 -34.43 37.28
N ASP A 109 -25.58 -34.37 36.64
CA ASP A 109 -26.51 -35.50 36.50
C ASP A 109 -26.30 -36.33 35.20
N LEU A 110 -25.22 -36.07 34.44
CA LEU A 110 -24.94 -36.74 33.15
C LEU A 110 -23.63 -37.56 33.11
N ALA A 111 -22.93 -37.74 34.22
CA ALA A 111 -21.77 -38.63 34.32
C ALA A 111 -21.94 -39.57 35.52
N GLY A 112 -22.67 -40.67 35.28
CA GLY A 112 -22.92 -41.71 36.26
C GLY A 112 -21.70 -42.60 36.52
N ASP A 113 -21.43 -42.73 37.81
CA ASP A 113 -20.87 -43.81 38.63
C ASP A 113 -19.85 -44.83 38.11
N SER A 114 -18.91 -44.99 39.04
CA SER A 114 -17.78 -45.88 39.24
C SER A 114 -18.06 -47.37 39.41
N ASP A 115 -16.95 -48.10 39.25
CA ASP A 115 -16.44 -49.19 40.10
C ASP A 115 -16.86 -50.64 39.84
N VAL A 116 -15.88 -51.44 39.38
CA VAL A 116 -15.53 -52.74 39.99
C VAL A 116 -14.00 -52.98 39.91
N LEU A 117 -13.33 -52.74 41.05
CA LEU A 117 -12.27 -53.54 41.68
C LEU A 117 -11.31 -54.37 40.79
N THR A 118 -10.03 -53.99 40.82
CA THR A 118 -8.96 -54.98 40.97
C THR A 118 -8.00 -54.59 42.09
N THR A 119 -7.81 -55.57 42.97
CA THR A 119 -6.87 -55.67 44.05
C THR A 119 -5.43 -55.46 43.57
N ASP A 120 -4.83 -54.30 43.84
CA ASP A 120 -3.37 -54.19 43.97
C ASP A 120 -2.93 -53.16 45.03
N GLY A 121 -3.86 -52.81 45.91
CA GLY A 121 -3.56 -52.23 47.22
C GLY A 121 -2.91 -53.24 48.17
N PHE A 122 -1.80 -53.86 47.76
CA PHE A 122 -0.81 -54.48 48.65
C PHE A 122 0.57 -54.67 47.97
N LYS A 123 1.07 -53.66 47.24
CA LYS A 123 2.51 -53.44 47.05
C LYS A 123 2.88 -52.00 47.36
N ARG A 124 2.84 -51.67 48.65
CA ARG A 124 3.59 -50.53 49.18
C ARG A 124 5.06 -50.96 49.23
N SER A 125 5.93 -50.11 48.65
CA SER A 125 7.41 -50.11 48.69
C SER A 125 8.15 -50.73 47.50
N MET A 126 8.25 -49.99 46.41
CA MET A 126 9.48 -49.26 46.10
C MET A 126 9.08 -47.88 45.60
N ALA A 127 9.74 -46.82 46.07
CA ALA A 127 9.67 -45.57 45.33
C ALA A 127 10.50 -45.85 44.07
N GLU A 128 9.86 -45.99 42.91
CA GLU A 128 10.63 -46.04 41.67
C GLU A 128 11.45 -44.75 41.60
N ASP A 129 12.75 -44.91 41.42
CA ASP A 129 13.65 -43.78 41.32
C ASP A 129 13.35 -43.04 40.01
N LEU A 130 13.34 -41.72 40.07
CA LEU A 130 13.09 -40.86 38.92
C LEU A 130 14.36 -40.81 38.06
N THR A 131 14.25 -41.19 36.79
CA THR A 131 15.34 -41.05 35.81
C THR A 131 15.25 -39.69 35.13
N LEU A 132 16.30 -38.87 35.30
CA LEU A 132 16.38 -37.53 34.73
C LEU A 132 17.55 -37.43 33.75
N PHE A 133 17.26 -37.08 32.49
CA PHE A 133 18.32 -36.75 31.53
C PHE A 133 18.83 -35.33 31.75
N CYS A 134 20.15 -35.25 31.99
CA CYS A 134 20.89 -34.05 32.27
C CYS A 134 21.87 -33.75 31.14
N LEU A 135 22.05 -32.47 30.83
CA LEU A 135 23.06 -31.98 29.89
C LEU A 135 23.84 -30.83 30.53
N ILE A 136 25.14 -30.76 30.28
CA ILE A 136 25.97 -29.65 30.76
C ILE A 136 25.82 -28.47 29.79
N ASP A 137 25.63 -27.27 30.31
CA ASP A 137 25.49 -26.05 29.51
C ASP A 137 26.66 -25.90 28.51
N GLY A 138 26.33 -25.74 27.22
CA GLY A 138 27.31 -25.63 26.13
C GLY A 138 27.81 -26.96 25.56
N GLN A 139 27.25 -28.11 25.96
CA GLN A 139 27.57 -29.41 25.34
C GLN A 139 26.48 -29.84 24.35
N SER A 140 26.85 -30.73 23.42
CA SER A 140 25.92 -31.36 22.47
C SER A 140 25.05 -32.43 23.13
N ILE A 141 23.89 -32.73 22.53
CA ILE A 141 22.94 -33.74 23.03
C ILE A 141 23.58 -35.11 23.21
N SER A 142 24.56 -35.46 22.37
CA SER A 142 25.36 -36.68 22.47
C SER A 142 26.12 -36.85 23.80
N ASN A 143 26.29 -35.78 24.58
CA ASN A 143 26.91 -35.82 25.91
C ASN A 143 25.88 -35.91 27.07
N ALA A 144 24.58 -35.98 26.76
CA ALA A 144 23.54 -36.14 27.76
C ALA A 144 23.73 -37.42 28.59
N PHE A 145 23.33 -37.37 29.85
CA PHE A 145 23.48 -38.48 30.78
C PHE A 145 22.28 -38.58 31.71
N SER A 146 21.91 -39.81 32.07
CA SER A 146 20.81 -40.08 32.99
C SER A 146 21.29 -40.05 34.44
N VAL A 147 20.46 -39.51 35.33
CA VAL A 147 20.64 -39.59 36.79
C VAL A 147 19.40 -40.20 37.42
N GLU A 148 19.57 -41.31 38.13
CA GLU A 148 18.51 -41.95 38.90
C GLU A 148 18.47 -41.36 40.32
N ILE A 149 17.29 -40.88 40.73
CA ILE A 149 17.14 -40.25 42.04
C ILE A 149 15.75 -40.41 42.63
N ASN A 150 15.70 -40.70 43.94
CA ASN A 150 14.43 -40.77 44.65
C ASN A 150 13.64 -39.44 44.56
N PRO A 151 12.38 -39.44 44.08
CA PRO A 151 11.58 -38.22 43.88
C PRO A 151 11.25 -37.47 45.19
N LYS A 152 11.45 -38.10 46.35
CA LYS A 152 11.30 -37.45 47.67
C LYS A 152 12.49 -36.59 48.06
N LYS A 153 13.65 -36.75 47.41
CA LYS A 153 14.85 -35.92 47.62
C LYS A 153 14.64 -34.50 47.09
N THR A 154 15.53 -33.60 47.51
CA THR A 154 15.55 -32.20 47.10
C THR A 154 16.46 -32.00 45.89
N VAL A 155 16.38 -30.82 45.28
CA VAL A 155 17.31 -30.36 44.24
C VAL A 155 18.77 -30.41 44.73
N ASP A 156 19.04 -30.10 46.01
CA ASP A 156 20.37 -30.31 46.61
C ASP A 156 20.85 -31.77 46.53
N GLY A 157 19.96 -32.71 46.82
CA GLY A 157 20.24 -34.14 46.66
C GLY A 157 20.55 -34.52 45.21
N LEU A 158 19.87 -33.88 44.25
CA LEU A 158 20.11 -34.05 42.82
C LEU A 158 21.48 -33.50 42.39
N LYS A 159 21.90 -32.33 42.88
CA LYS A 159 23.24 -31.80 42.59
C LYS A 159 24.34 -32.76 43.04
N LYS A 160 24.18 -33.38 44.21
CA LYS A 160 25.10 -34.42 44.72
C LYS A 160 25.11 -35.66 43.83
N SER A 161 23.95 -36.13 43.37
CA SER A 161 23.86 -37.26 42.43
C SER A 161 24.53 -36.95 41.09
N ILE A 162 24.32 -35.77 40.51
CA ILE A 162 24.95 -35.34 39.25
C ILE A 162 26.48 -35.37 39.34
N ARG A 163 27.06 -34.84 40.43
CA ARG A 163 28.51 -34.87 40.66
C ARG A 163 29.05 -36.29 40.74
N ASN A 164 28.32 -37.21 41.40
CA ASN A 164 28.74 -38.59 41.53
C ASN A 164 28.68 -39.36 40.20
N GLU A 165 27.75 -39.00 39.31
CA GLU A 165 27.61 -39.60 37.98
C GLU A 165 28.72 -39.15 37.01
N LYS A 166 29.15 -37.89 37.12
CA LYS A 166 30.23 -37.30 36.30
C LYS A 166 31.37 -36.78 37.18
N PRO A 167 32.07 -37.64 37.93
CA PRO A 167 33.04 -37.23 38.95
C PRO A 167 34.29 -36.57 38.37
N ASN A 168 34.66 -36.91 37.13
CA ASN A 168 35.79 -36.28 36.44
C ASN A 168 35.44 -34.87 35.95
N GLU A 169 34.21 -34.69 35.47
CA GLU A 169 33.74 -33.43 34.89
C GLU A 169 33.53 -32.37 35.97
N PHE A 170 33.07 -32.79 37.15
CA PHE A 170 32.79 -31.94 38.31
C PHE A 170 33.81 -32.12 39.44
N ARG A 171 35.04 -32.57 39.13
CA ARG A 171 36.09 -32.87 40.13
C ARG A 171 36.43 -31.66 41.01
N ASP A 172 36.41 -30.49 40.39
CA ASP A 172 36.81 -29.17 40.92
C ASP A 172 35.62 -28.31 41.38
N VAL A 173 34.40 -28.83 41.33
CA VAL A 173 33.17 -28.07 41.65
C VAL A 173 32.45 -28.74 42.81
N ASP A 174 32.13 -27.96 43.84
CA ASP A 174 31.30 -28.45 44.94
C ASP A 174 29.83 -28.54 44.51
N PRO A 175 29.07 -29.57 44.95
CA PRO A 175 27.70 -29.79 44.50
C PRO A 175 26.79 -28.58 44.68
N ASP A 176 26.95 -27.80 45.75
CA ASP A 176 26.13 -26.64 46.05
C ASP A 176 26.34 -25.48 45.07
N GLU A 177 27.50 -25.40 44.43
CA GLU A 177 27.86 -24.39 43.44
C GLU A 177 27.22 -24.62 42.06
N LEU A 178 26.74 -25.84 41.77
CA LEU A 178 26.03 -26.14 40.52
C LEU A 178 24.68 -25.41 40.45
N THR A 179 24.36 -24.80 39.33
CA THR A 179 23.01 -24.27 39.07
C THR A 179 22.24 -25.18 38.14
N LEU A 180 21.05 -25.63 38.57
CA LEU A 180 20.19 -26.53 37.79
C LEU A 180 18.99 -25.78 37.20
N TRP A 181 18.74 -26.01 35.92
CA TRP A 181 17.63 -25.42 35.18
C TRP A 181 16.72 -26.52 34.64
N ARG A 182 15.42 -26.47 34.95
CA ARG A 182 14.41 -27.33 34.31
C ARG A 182 14.15 -26.81 32.90
N VAL A 183 14.21 -27.72 31.94
CA VAL A 183 13.92 -27.51 30.52
C VAL A 183 13.09 -28.70 29.99
N SER A 184 12.68 -28.63 28.73
CA SER A 184 11.98 -29.71 28.02
C SER A 184 12.46 -29.72 26.56
N ILE A 185 13.65 -30.26 26.32
CA ILE A 185 14.28 -30.24 24.98
C ILE A 185 14.15 -31.63 24.35
N PRO A 186 13.42 -31.80 23.24
CA PRO A 186 13.35 -33.08 22.55
C PRO A 186 14.71 -33.47 21.98
N ILE A 187 15.06 -34.74 22.13
CA ILE A 187 16.23 -35.38 21.51
C ILE A 187 15.79 -35.79 20.11
N THR A 188 16.41 -35.21 19.09
CA THR A 188 16.19 -35.58 17.69
C THR A 188 17.51 -36.03 17.08
N ASP A 189 17.49 -37.13 16.31
CA ASP A 189 18.68 -37.72 15.65
C ASP A 189 19.37 -36.78 14.62
N GLU A 190 18.82 -35.59 14.38
CA GLU A 190 19.31 -34.61 13.39
C GLU A 190 20.28 -33.56 13.98
N ASP A 191 20.52 -33.54 15.32
CA ASP A 191 21.24 -32.46 16.02
C ASP A 191 22.40 -32.95 16.94
N ASP A 192 22.98 -34.12 16.68
CA ASP A 192 23.95 -34.79 17.58
C ASP A 192 25.26 -34.01 17.86
N GLU A 193 25.61 -33.04 17.02
CA GLU A 193 26.87 -32.28 17.12
C GLU A 193 26.70 -30.80 17.53
N VAL A 194 25.47 -30.29 17.71
CA VAL A 194 25.23 -28.87 18.01
C VAL A 194 25.25 -28.60 19.52
N PRO A 195 26.10 -27.67 20.02
CA PRO A 195 26.10 -27.29 21.43
C PRO A 195 24.79 -26.62 21.88
N ILE A 196 24.19 -27.13 22.94
CA ILE A 196 23.01 -26.53 23.56
C ILE A 196 23.47 -25.51 24.60
N VAL A 197 23.27 -24.22 24.31
CA VAL A 197 23.56 -23.13 25.25
C VAL A 197 22.27 -22.66 25.90
N LEU A 198 22.25 -22.65 27.23
CA LEU A 198 21.09 -22.28 28.06
C LEU A 198 20.46 -20.93 27.66
N ASN A 199 21.25 -19.98 27.18
CA ASN A 199 20.79 -18.64 26.81
C ASN A 199 19.90 -18.59 25.58
N PHE A 200 19.87 -19.65 24.76
CA PHE A 200 19.01 -19.73 23.58
C PHE A 200 17.60 -20.29 23.86
N PHE A 201 17.29 -20.63 25.12
CA PHE A 201 15.96 -21.14 25.51
C PHE A 201 15.20 -20.13 26.36
N ASP A 202 14.02 -19.75 25.89
CA ASP A 202 13.08 -18.86 26.57
C ASP A 202 12.31 -19.59 27.69
N GLU A 203 11.96 -20.86 27.50
CA GLU A 203 11.20 -21.68 28.45
C GLU A 203 12.12 -22.49 29.38
N LYS A 204 12.73 -21.81 30.37
CA LYS A 204 13.58 -22.43 31.40
C LYS A 204 13.21 -21.98 32.80
N LYS A 205 13.29 -22.90 33.77
CA LYS A 205 13.01 -22.60 35.19
C LYS A 205 14.17 -22.96 36.09
N LYS A 206 14.76 -21.96 36.74
CA LYS A 206 15.80 -22.17 37.77
C LYS A 206 15.25 -22.97 38.94
N LEU A 207 15.95 -24.03 39.34
CA LEU A 207 15.53 -24.91 40.43
C LEU A 207 16.14 -24.49 41.76
N GLY A 208 15.29 -24.23 42.76
CA GLY A 208 15.72 -23.86 44.10
C GLY A 208 16.21 -25.07 44.91
N PRO A 209 17.33 -24.99 45.67
CA PRO A 209 17.93 -26.14 46.38
C PRO A 209 17.00 -26.90 47.33
N ALA A 210 16.09 -26.20 48.00
CA ALA A 210 15.13 -26.78 48.95
C ALA A 210 13.89 -27.41 48.28
N THR A 211 13.74 -27.27 46.96
CA THR A 211 12.57 -27.78 46.23
C THR A 211 12.63 -29.31 46.16
N ARG A 212 11.52 -29.99 46.45
CA ARG A 212 11.42 -31.45 46.30
C ARG A 212 11.26 -31.81 44.82
N LEU A 213 11.92 -32.86 44.37
CA LEU A 213 11.91 -33.28 42.95
C LEU A 213 10.51 -33.67 42.48
N SER A 214 9.74 -34.37 43.31
CA SER A 214 8.30 -34.65 43.11
C SER A 214 7.42 -33.42 42.85
N LYS A 215 7.84 -32.22 43.28
CA LYS A 215 7.12 -30.97 42.97
C LYS A 215 7.56 -30.37 41.63
N VAL A 216 8.80 -30.63 41.23
CA VAL A 216 9.37 -30.13 39.96
C VAL A 216 8.96 -31.01 38.78
N PHE A 217 8.84 -32.33 39.03
CA PHE A 217 8.53 -33.39 38.08
C PHE A 217 7.39 -34.26 38.64
N PRO A 218 6.12 -33.83 38.51
CA PRO A 218 5.01 -34.46 39.22
C PRO A 218 4.43 -35.75 38.59
N GLU A 219 4.67 -36.11 37.32
CA GLU A 219 4.34 -37.42 36.69
C GLU A 219 4.81 -37.45 35.21
N ASP A 220 4.92 -38.67 34.62
CA ASP A 220 5.47 -39.06 33.31
C ASP A 220 6.19 -37.97 32.51
N LEU A 221 7.51 -37.97 32.69
CA LEU A 221 8.40 -37.16 31.88
C LEU A 221 8.34 -37.62 30.42
N PRO A 222 8.24 -36.71 29.43
CA PRO A 222 8.25 -37.10 28.03
C PRO A 222 9.50 -37.91 27.70
N GLU A 223 9.28 -39.07 27.08
CA GLU A 223 10.38 -39.90 26.55
C GLU A 223 11.24 -39.08 25.59
N GLU A 224 12.54 -39.39 25.53
CA GLU A 224 13.48 -38.74 24.61
C GLU A 224 13.58 -37.21 24.80
N THR A 225 13.57 -36.72 26.04
CA THR A 225 13.81 -35.29 26.33
C THR A 225 14.94 -35.04 27.33
N ILE A 226 15.67 -33.93 27.14
CA ILE A 226 16.54 -33.37 28.18
C ILE A 226 15.68 -32.61 29.18
N HIS A 227 15.81 -32.98 30.44
CA HIS A 227 14.99 -32.47 31.54
C HIS A 227 15.71 -31.35 32.30
N ILE A 228 17.04 -31.41 32.36
CA ILE A 228 17.87 -30.51 33.16
C ILE A 228 19.10 -30.05 32.39
N ILE A 229 19.33 -28.74 32.40
CA ILE A 229 20.64 -28.16 32.07
C ILE A 229 21.41 -27.90 33.36
N VAL A 230 22.63 -28.42 33.43
CA VAL A 230 23.58 -28.26 34.54
C VAL A 230 24.56 -27.15 34.18
N GLN A 231 24.46 -26.02 34.87
CA GLN A 231 25.36 -24.89 34.71
C GLN A 231 26.42 -24.92 35.82
N ARG A 232 27.70 -25.02 35.43
CA ARG A 232 28.83 -24.91 36.37
C ARG A 232 28.89 -23.50 36.96
N PRO A 233 29.38 -23.34 38.21
CA PRO A 233 29.78 -22.01 38.66
C PRO A 233 30.77 -21.46 37.63
N LEU A 234 30.58 -20.19 37.27
CA LEU A 234 31.62 -19.49 36.54
C LEU A 234 32.83 -19.55 37.45
N LEU A 235 33.87 -20.31 37.07
CA LEU A 235 35.18 -20.12 37.65
C LEU A 235 35.42 -18.61 37.66
N PRO A 236 36.02 -18.01 38.70
CA PRO A 236 36.61 -16.69 38.54
C PRO A 236 37.54 -16.83 37.34
N GLN A 237 37.06 -16.39 36.18
CA GLN A 237 37.72 -16.67 34.93
C GLN A 237 39.03 -15.91 35.03
N SER A 238 39.94 -16.21 34.12
CA SER A 238 41.12 -15.42 33.84
C SER A 238 40.80 -13.97 33.40
N ASP A 239 39.77 -13.34 33.97
CA ASP A 239 39.32 -11.97 33.77
C ASP A 239 40.39 -10.95 34.22
N ASP A 240 41.29 -11.36 35.14
CA ASP A 240 42.43 -10.54 35.58
C ASP A 240 43.76 -10.83 34.84
N LEU A 241 43.84 -11.89 34.01
CA LEU A 241 45.12 -12.38 33.48
C LEU A 241 45.33 -12.13 31.98
N ASN A 242 44.28 -11.87 31.20
CA ASN A 242 44.44 -11.50 29.80
C ASN A 242 43.59 -10.28 29.41
N PRO A 243 44.15 -9.05 29.50
CA PRO A 243 43.44 -7.82 29.18
C PRO A 243 42.94 -7.79 27.73
N GLU A 244 43.54 -8.57 26.83
CA GLU A 244 43.15 -8.64 25.42
C GLU A 244 41.82 -9.39 25.22
N ILE A 245 41.58 -10.46 25.98
CA ILE A 245 40.30 -11.21 25.95
C ILE A 245 39.21 -10.41 26.66
N ALA A 246 39.53 -9.72 27.76
CA ALA A 246 38.60 -8.82 28.43
C ALA A 246 38.22 -7.63 27.52
N ALA A 247 39.19 -7.07 26.80
CA ALA A 247 38.95 -6.03 25.81
C ALA A 247 38.09 -6.54 24.64
N LEU A 248 38.37 -7.72 24.10
CA LEU A 248 37.59 -8.31 23.01
C LEU A 248 36.15 -8.65 23.43
N ARG A 249 35.94 -9.18 24.63
CA ARG A 249 34.59 -9.46 25.18
C ARG A 249 33.82 -8.17 25.47
N LYS A 250 34.50 -7.16 26.01
CA LYS A 250 33.92 -5.83 26.20
C LYS A 250 33.54 -5.22 24.85
N GLN A 251 34.43 -5.27 23.85
CA GLN A 251 34.15 -4.83 22.49
C GLN A 251 32.96 -5.58 21.87
N LEU A 252 32.86 -6.90 22.08
CA LEU A 252 31.74 -7.70 21.57
C LEU A 252 30.42 -7.35 22.27
N SER A 253 30.44 -7.13 23.58
CA SER A 253 29.28 -6.68 24.37
C SER A 253 28.85 -5.27 23.96
N ASP A 254 29.79 -4.35 23.83
CA ASP A 254 29.55 -2.96 23.40
C ASP A 254 29.02 -2.93 21.94
N MET A 255 29.49 -3.82 21.05
CA MET A 255 28.97 -4.00 19.69
C MET A 255 27.55 -4.59 19.65
N GLN A 256 27.25 -5.54 20.54
CA GLN A 256 25.91 -6.12 20.66
C GLN A 256 24.92 -5.13 21.30
N ASP A 257 25.38 -4.25 22.20
CA ASP A 257 24.56 -3.18 22.79
C ASP A 257 24.35 -1.98 21.85
N SER A 258 25.22 -1.77 20.87
CA SER A 258 25.10 -0.70 19.88
C SER A 258 24.37 -1.09 18.59
N SER A 259 23.91 -2.34 18.42
CA SER A 259 23.20 -2.79 17.22
C SER A 259 21.76 -3.27 17.50
N ILE A 260 20.87 -3.18 16.51
CA ILE A 260 19.49 -3.70 16.59
C ILE A 260 19.15 -4.45 15.31
N THR A 261 18.43 -5.56 15.45
CA THR A 261 17.74 -6.25 14.36
C THR A 261 16.24 -6.17 14.60
N ILE A 262 15.50 -5.58 13.66
CA ILE A 262 14.06 -5.32 13.81
C ILE A 262 13.31 -5.53 12.49
N GLY A 263 12.09 -6.06 12.56
CA GLY A 263 11.23 -6.20 11.39
C GLY A 263 10.62 -4.86 10.97
N ILE A 264 10.80 -4.44 9.73
CA ILE A 264 10.23 -3.19 9.21
C ILE A 264 8.85 -3.45 8.62
N ILE A 265 7.86 -2.67 9.03
CA ILE A 265 6.52 -2.61 8.43
C ILE A 265 6.35 -1.21 7.87
N VAL A 266 5.94 -1.10 6.61
CA VAL A 266 5.57 0.18 6.00
C VAL A 266 4.06 0.22 5.80
N LYS A 267 3.39 1.29 6.23
CA LYS A 267 1.94 1.48 6.00
C LYS A 267 1.69 1.83 4.52
N PRO A 268 0.54 1.41 3.94
CA PRO A 268 -0.59 0.72 4.60
C PRO A 268 -0.43 -0.80 4.74
N GLU A 269 0.65 -1.39 4.23
CA GLU A 269 0.90 -2.83 4.36
C GLU A 269 0.96 -3.27 5.84
N ARG A 270 0.52 -4.52 6.09
CA ARG A 270 0.41 -5.08 7.45
C ARG A 270 1.46 -6.15 7.76
N LYS A 271 2.38 -6.39 6.83
CA LYS A 271 3.40 -7.45 6.92
C LYS A 271 4.78 -6.82 7.05
N VAL A 272 5.68 -7.53 7.72
CA VAL A 272 7.10 -7.19 7.75
C VAL A 272 7.65 -7.36 6.33
N ILE A 273 8.22 -6.28 5.78
CA ILE A 273 8.80 -6.27 4.44
C ILE A 273 10.24 -6.83 4.45
N CYS A 274 10.99 -6.54 5.50
CA CYS A 274 12.35 -7.04 5.72
C CYS A 274 12.69 -7.03 7.21
N ASN A 275 13.67 -7.85 7.60
CA ASN A 275 14.35 -7.71 8.88
C ASN A 275 15.59 -6.87 8.65
N TRP A 276 15.63 -5.68 9.23
CA TRP A 276 16.71 -4.73 9.07
C TRP A 276 17.63 -4.76 10.29
N SER A 277 18.94 -4.81 10.05
CA SER A 277 19.96 -4.74 11.09
C SER A 277 20.78 -3.48 10.94
N ALA A 278 20.92 -2.71 12.03
CA ALA A 278 21.61 -1.44 12.02
C ALA A 278 22.44 -1.24 13.29
N ALA A 279 23.62 -0.62 13.13
CA ALA A 279 24.41 -0.09 14.24
C ALA A 279 23.80 1.26 14.66
N ILE A 280 23.12 1.28 15.80
CA ILE A 280 22.36 2.42 16.35
C ILE A 280 23.21 3.68 16.43
N ASP A 281 24.50 3.59 16.79
CA ASP A 281 25.30 4.80 17.00
C ASP A 281 25.80 5.45 15.70
N THR A 282 25.79 4.73 14.58
CA THR A 282 26.33 5.21 13.30
C THR A 282 25.31 5.25 12.18
N VAL A 283 24.16 4.60 12.33
CA VAL A 283 23.14 4.52 11.29
C VAL A 283 22.64 5.91 10.88
N THR A 284 22.38 6.05 9.58
CA THR A 284 21.84 7.27 8.98
C THR A 284 20.47 7.01 8.38
N VAL A 285 19.71 8.08 8.17
CA VAL A 285 18.45 8.05 7.42
C VAL A 285 18.68 7.53 6.01
N SER A 286 19.81 7.87 5.38
CA SER A 286 20.20 7.35 4.07
C SER A 286 20.30 5.81 4.06
N ASP A 287 20.84 5.21 5.11
CA ASP A 287 20.97 3.74 5.19
C ASP A 287 19.62 3.05 5.33
N LEU A 288 18.70 3.62 6.11
CA LEU A 288 17.32 3.13 6.17
C LEU A 288 16.62 3.31 4.82
N MET A 289 16.79 4.47 4.17
CA MET A 289 16.17 4.75 2.88
C MET A 289 16.62 3.79 1.79
N LYS A 290 17.93 3.45 1.70
CA LYS A 290 18.45 2.43 0.77
C LYS A 290 17.68 1.11 0.86
N VAL A 291 17.36 0.67 2.08
CA VAL A 291 16.57 -0.55 2.29
C VAL A 291 15.12 -0.34 1.86
N LEU A 292 14.51 0.79 2.19
CA LEU A 292 13.13 1.08 1.85
C LEU A 292 12.91 1.19 0.34
N VAL A 293 13.86 1.75 -0.42
CA VAL A 293 13.73 1.91 -1.88
C VAL A 293 13.86 0.60 -2.66
N GLU A 294 14.48 -0.45 -2.09
CA GLU A 294 14.42 -1.79 -2.67
C GLU A 294 12.97 -2.32 -2.76
N PHE A 295 12.13 -1.97 -1.77
CA PHE A 295 10.72 -2.38 -1.72
C PHE A 295 9.77 -1.33 -2.28
N TYR A 296 10.15 -0.05 -2.22
CA TYR A 296 9.37 1.09 -2.70
C TYR A 296 10.21 1.98 -3.64
N PRO A 297 10.53 1.51 -4.86
CA PRO A 297 11.40 2.23 -5.80
C PRO A 297 10.85 3.59 -6.25
N GLN A 298 9.58 3.89 -5.98
CA GLN A 298 8.99 5.21 -6.24
C GLN A 298 9.60 6.34 -5.39
N TYR A 299 10.29 6.01 -4.29
CA TYR A 299 10.93 6.94 -3.37
C TYR A 299 12.46 7.00 -3.56
N ASP A 300 13.00 6.30 -4.56
CA ASP A 300 14.43 6.31 -4.87
C ASP A 300 14.85 7.70 -5.36
N HIS A 301 15.88 8.26 -4.73
CA HIS A 301 16.34 9.64 -4.92
C HIS A 301 15.28 10.75 -4.65
N ASP A 302 14.26 10.46 -3.85
CA ASP A 302 13.31 11.49 -3.40
C ASP A 302 13.76 12.10 -2.06
N ASP A 303 14.57 13.17 -2.14
CA ASP A 303 15.12 13.91 -0.98
C ASP A 303 14.06 14.52 -0.04
N TYR A 304 12.77 14.38 -0.37
CA TYR A 304 11.64 15.03 0.31
C TYR A 304 10.67 14.02 0.93
N VAL A 305 11.04 12.74 0.98
CA VAL A 305 10.28 11.72 1.69
C VAL A 305 10.43 11.95 3.19
N GLU A 306 9.33 12.32 3.84
CA GLU A 306 9.23 12.28 5.28
C GLU A 306 8.96 10.85 5.76
N LEU A 307 9.83 10.42 6.66
CA LEU A 307 9.66 9.19 7.41
C LEU A 307 8.88 9.50 8.68
N HIS A 308 7.78 8.80 8.90
CA HIS A 308 7.00 8.90 10.14
C HIS A 308 6.98 7.53 10.81
N PHE A 309 7.36 7.45 12.08
CA PHE A 309 7.36 6.20 12.83
C PHE A 309 6.23 6.14 13.86
N TYR A 310 5.86 4.93 14.24
CA TYR A 310 4.82 4.66 15.23
C TYR A 310 5.38 3.74 16.31
N ILE A 311 5.39 4.21 17.57
CA ILE A 311 5.78 3.38 18.73
C ILE A 311 4.83 2.19 18.89
N THR A 312 3.53 2.43 18.72
CA THR A 312 2.51 1.37 18.64
C THR A 312 1.56 1.67 17.49
N ARG A 313 0.82 0.65 17.02
CA ARG A 313 -0.17 0.84 15.92
C ARG A 313 -1.22 1.91 16.21
N SER A 314 -1.51 2.18 17.48
CA SER A 314 -2.48 3.16 17.97
C SER A 314 -1.85 4.48 18.42
N SER A 315 -0.51 4.59 18.44
CA SER A 315 0.17 5.82 18.79
C SER A 315 0.06 6.85 17.66
N PRO A 316 0.06 8.16 17.97
CA PRO A 316 0.30 9.18 16.95
C PRO A 316 1.68 8.93 16.30
N SER A 317 1.81 9.27 15.02
CA SER A 317 3.09 9.23 14.33
C SER A 317 4.02 10.32 14.85
N GLU A 318 5.29 10.00 14.97
CA GLU A 318 6.37 10.95 15.18
C GLU A 318 7.24 11.01 13.90
N PRO A 319 7.65 12.20 13.43
CA PRO A 319 8.53 12.32 12.28
C PRO A 319 9.97 11.89 12.62
N ILE A 320 10.69 11.33 11.64
CA ILE A 320 12.14 11.12 11.64
C ILE A 320 12.74 12.18 10.71
N ARG A 321 13.30 13.24 11.28
CA ARG A 321 13.76 14.41 10.51
C ARG A 321 15.22 14.33 10.12
N ASP A 322 16.01 13.65 10.92
CA ASP A 322 17.45 13.55 10.78
C ASP A 322 17.97 12.23 11.36
N ASP A 323 19.29 12.04 11.27
CA ASP A 323 19.96 10.86 11.79
C ASP A 323 19.78 10.71 13.31
N GLU A 324 19.77 11.80 14.09
CA GLU A 324 19.62 11.71 15.55
C GLU A 324 18.22 11.25 15.95
N ASP A 325 17.18 11.71 15.25
CA ASP A 325 15.82 11.21 15.42
C ASP A 325 15.75 9.70 15.13
N LEU A 326 16.34 9.24 14.03
CA LEU A 326 16.36 7.80 13.70
C LEU A 326 17.05 7.01 14.82
N ARG A 327 18.21 7.46 15.29
CA ARG A 327 18.95 6.80 16.36
C ARG A 327 18.15 6.77 17.66
N ARG A 328 17.48 7.87 18.01
CA ARG A 328 16.57 7.94 19.17
C ARG A 328 15.46 6.90 19.06
N VAL A 329 14.83 6.77 17.90
CA VAL A 329 13.77 5.77 17.65
C VAL A 329 14.29 4.36 17.83
N LEU A 330 15.44 4.04 17.27
CA LEU A 330 16.04 2.72 17.37
C LEU A 330 16.47 2.38 18.81
N ARG A 331 16.97 3.37 19.58
CA ARG A 331 17.22 3.22 21.01
C ARG A 331 15.94 2.89 21.77
N VAL A 332 14.85 3.61 21.52
CA VAL A 332 13.54 3.32 22.13
C VAL A 332 13.07 1.91 21.77
N ALA A 333 13.16 1.53 20.50
CA ALA A 333 12.78 0.21 20.02
C ALA A 333 13.58 -0.90 20.71
N LYS A 334 14.89 -0.69 20.90
CA LYS A 334 15.76 -1.61 21.62
C LYS A 334 15.41 -1.71 23.10
N THR A 335 15.30 -0.57 23.81
CA THR A 335 14.95 -0.53 25.23
C THR A 335 13.60 -1.20 25.51
N GLN A 336 12.64 -1.06 24.60
CA GLN A 336 11.32 -1.68 24.71
C GLN A 336 11.24 -3.11 24.15
N SER A 337 12.37 -3.68 23.69
CA SER A 337 12.40 -5.01 23.06
C SER A 337 11.39 -5.19 21.93
N MET A 338 11.21 -4.14 21.11
CA MET A 338 10.27 -4.16 19.99
C MET A 338 10.74 -5.15 18.92
N LYS A 339 9.86 -6.05 18.50
CA LYS A 339 10.13 -6.99 17.41
C LYS A 339 9.93 -6.38 16.03
N GLN A 340 9.15 -5.30 15.93
CA GLN A 340 8.74 -4.68 14.68
C GLN A 340 8.68 -3.16 14.83
N LEU A 341 9.14 -2.44 13.81
CA LEU A 341 9.05 -1.00 13.68
C LEU A 341 8.08 -0.67 12.55
N THR A 342 7.03 0.10 12.86
CA THR A 342 6.07 0.55 11.85
C THR A 342 6.43 1.96 11.39
N ILE A 343 6.56 2.14 10.08
CA ILE A 343 6.92 3.39 9.42
C ILE A 343 5.81 3.72 8.40
N SER A 344 5.56 4.99 8.14
CA SER A 344 4.85 5.44 6.94
C SER A 344 5.76 6.38 6.16
N LEU A 345 5.75 6.22 4.85
CA LEU A 345 6.39 7.12 3.92
C LEU A 345 5.35 8.18 3.55
N ALA A 346 5.63 9.43 3.88
CA ALA A 346 4.81 10.55 3.49
C ALA A 346 5.68 11.51 2.68
N THR A 347 5.26 11.87 1.48
CA THR A 347 5.74 13.13 0.91
C THR A 347 4.86 14.22 1.53
N PRO A 348 5.39 15.17 2.33
CA PRO A 348 4.60 16.26 2.90
C PRO A 348 4.11 17.13 1.75
N THR A 349 2.97 16.78 1.18
CA THR A 349 2.49 17.40 -0.04
C THR A 349 1.25 18.18 0.28
N LYS A 350 1.41 19.49 0.13
CA LYS A 350 0.31 20.42 -0.04
C LYS A 350 -0.48 19.98 -1.28
N GLY A 351 -1.79 19.84 -1.18
CA GLY A 351 -2.63 19.54 -2.34
C GLY A 351 -2.41 20.59 -3.42
N PHE A 352 -2.42 20.20 -4.70
CA PHE A 352 -2.13 21.13 -5.81
C PHE A 352 -2.94 22.43 -5.73
N SER A 353 -4.23 22.33 -5.39
CA SER A 353 -5.15 23.47 -5.26
C SER A 353 -4.85 24.43 -4.11
N ALA A 354 -4.06 24.00 -3.12
CA ALA A 354 -3.68 24.85 -2.01
C ALA A 354 -2.52 25.80 -2.36
N TRP A 355 -1.79 25.55 -3.46
CA TRP A 355 -0.67 26.39 -3.89
C TRP A 355 -1.14 27.76 -4.36
N THR A 356 -0.50 28.82 -3.85
CA THR A 356 -0.66 30.18 -4.34
C THR A 356 0.54 30.56 -5.20
N PHE A 357 0.39 31.57 -6.05
CA PHE A 357 1.50 32.02 -6.89
C PHE A 357 2.68 32.54 -6.06
N LYS A 358 2.39 33.19 -4.92
CA LYS A 358 3.39 33.62 -3.95
C LYS A 358 4.24 32.46 -3.44
N ASP A 359 3.60 31.33 -3.12
CA ASP A 359 4.29 30.13 -2.66
C ASP A 359 5.25 29.61 -3.74
N VAL A 360 4.78 29.56 -4.99
CA VAL A 360 5.58 29.10 -6.14
C VAL A 360 6.74 30.04 -6.44
N VAL A 361 6.56 31.36 -6.36
CA VAL A 361 7.66 32.32 -6.55
C VAL A 361 8.78 32.09 -5.55
N SER A 362 8.43 31.87 -4.27
CA SER A 362 9.41 31.58 -3.22
C SER A 362 10.06 30.21 -3.39
N GLU A 363 9.27 29.18 -3.70
CA GLU A 363 9.73 27.80 -3.76
C GLU A 363 10.66 27.54 -4.95
N TYR A 364 10.33 28.12 -6.11
CA TYR A 364 11.08 27.93 -7.35
C TYR A 364 12.04 29.08 -7.65
N ASN A 365 12.25 30.00 -6.69
CA ASN A 365 13.12 31.18 -6.83
C ASN A 365 12.87 31.97 -8.13
N LEU A 366 11.59 32.17 -8.48
CA LEU A 366 11.22 32.83 -9.74
C LEU A 366 11.52 34.34 -9.73
N SER A 367 11.67 34.92 -8.54
CA SER A 367 11.94 36.35 -8.34
C SER A 367 12.58 36.61 -6.99
N GLU A 368 13.27 37.76 -6.86
CA GLU A 368 13.77 38.24 -5.57
C GLU A 368 12.63 38.68 -4.62
N SER A 369 11.49 39.12 -5.18
CA SER A 369 10.29 39.50 -4.41
C SER A 369 9.22 38.44 -4.55
N THR A 370 8.55 38.12 -3.44
CA THR A 370 7.40 37.19 -3.44
C THR A 370 6.08 37.88 -3.81
N ASP A 371 6.04 39.22 -3.83
CA ASP A 371 4.87 40.02 -4.21
C ASP A 371 4.96 40.42 -5.69
N VAL A 372 4.86 39.42 -6.57
CA VAL A 372 4.91 39.58 -8.03
C VAL A 372 3.77 38.81 -8.70
N GLY A 373 3.33 39.30 -9.86
CA GLY A 373 2.34 38.63 -10.69
C GLY A 373 2.95 37.55 -11.59
N ILE A 374 2.09 36.83 -12.31
CA ILE A 374 2.50 35.75 -13.23
C ILE A 374 3.40 36.22 -14.38
N GLU A 375 3.42 37.53 -14.65
CA GLU A 375 4.30 38.19 -15.63
C GLU A 375 5.80 38.06 -15.33
N VAL A 376 6.16 37.59 -14.14
CA VAL A 376 7.55 37.28 -13.81
C VAL A 376 8.08 36.05 -14.56
N LEU A 377 7.19 35.19 -15.06
CA LEU A 377 7.55 34.04 -15.86
C LEU A 377 8.05 34.50 -17.25
N PRO A 378 9.20 33.99 -17.73
CA PRO A 378 9.68 34.29 -19.07
C PRO A 378 8.66 33.91 -20.17
N PRO A 379 8.63 34.63 -21.30
CA PRO A 379 7.68 34.36 -22.38
C PRO A 379 7.91 33.00 -23.02
N PHE A 380 6.84 32.23 -23.23
CA PHE A 380 6.88 31.00 -24.02
C PHE A 380 6.83 31.33 -25.52
N VAL A 381 8.01 31.53 -26.10
CA VAL A 381 8.18 31.94 -27.49
C VAL A 381 8.03 30.77 -28.48
N GLY A 382 7.69 31.10 -29.73
CA GLY A 382 7.64 30.12 -30.82
C GLY A 382 6.36 29.29 -30.91
N ILE A 383 5.29 29.71 -30.22
CA ILE A 383 3.95 29.13 -30.38
C ILE A 383 3.42 29.53 -31.76
N GLU A 384 3.22 28.55 -32.63
CA GLU A 384 2.79 28.76 -34.02
C GLU A 384 1.37 28.24 -34.26
N ALA A 385 0.71 28.82 -35.26
CA ALA A 385 -0.52 28.27 -35.80
C ALA A 385 -0.19 26.97 -36.56
N ALA A 386 -0.68 25.82 -36.11
CA ALA A 386 -0.61 24.61 -36.93
C ALA A 386 -1.61 24.73 -38.09
N PRO A 387 -1.17 24.80 -39.36
CA PRO A 387 -2.08 25.00 -40.47
C PRO A 387 -2.88 23.71 -40.74
N LEU A 388 -4.21 23.79 -40.60
CA LEU A 388 -5.15 22.68 -40.80
C LEU A 388 -5.37 22.42 -42.30
N LYS A 389 -4.50 21.60 -42.90
CA LYS A 389 -4.43 21.43 -44.36
C LYS A 389 -5.19 20.20 -44.85
N SER A 390 -5.11 19.10 -44.11
CA SER A 390 -5.73 17.83 -44.46
C SER A 390 -7.25 17.85 -44.25
N ASP A 391 -7.96 16.97 -44.96
CA ASP A 391 -9.41 16.85 -44.83
C ASP A 391 -9.81 16.38 -43.43
N LEU A 392 -9.00 15.51 -42.81
CA LEU A 392 -9.20 15.09 -41.42
C LEU A 392 -9.09 16.27 -40.44
N GLU A 393 -8.09 17.14 -40.59
CA GLU A 393 -7.91 18.30 -39.71
C GLU A 393 -9.06 19.30 -39.82
N LYS A 394 -9.52 19.57 -41.06
CA LYS A 394 -10.68 20.45 -41.30
C LYS A 394 -11.96 19.86 -40.73
N GLU A 395 -12.14 18.55 -40.86
CA GLU A 395 -13.30 17.83 -40.34
C GLU A 395 -13.31 17.83 -38.81
N VAL A 396 -12.17 17.63 -38.17
CA VAL A 396 -12.05 17.71 -36.70
C VAL A 396 -12.35 19.13 -36.21
N LEU A 397 -11.85 20.17 -36.90
CA LEU A 397 -12.19 21.55 -36.56
C LEU A 397 -13.70 21.79 -36.71
N ARG A 398 -14.34 21.32 -37.79
CA ARG A 398 -15.77 21.48 -37.98
C ARG A 398 -16.56 20.84 -36.84
N HIS A 399 -16.24 19.59 -36.49
CA HIS A 399 -16.87 18.92 -35.35
C HIS A 399 -16.64 19.65 -34.02
N LEU A 400 -15.43 20.16 -33.78
CA LEU A 400 -15.15 20.97 -32.59
C LEU A 400 -16.07 22.19 -32.52
N LEU A 401 -16.21 22.94 -33.62
CA LEU A 401 -17.05 24.13 -33.67
C LEU A 401 -18.54 23.77 -33.49
N ASP A 402 -19.01 22.67 -34.07
CA ASP A 402 -20.39 22.20 -33.88
C ASP A 402 -20.64 21.83 -32.41
N GLU A 403 -19.71 21.10 -31.78
CA GLU A 403 -19.81 20.64 -30.38
C GLU A 403 -19.77 21.81 -29.38
N VAL A 404 -18.83 22.74 -29.57
CA VAL A 404 -18.73 23.95 -28.74
C VAL A 404 -19.93 24.85 -28.95
N GLY A 405 -20.43 24.97 -30.19
CA GLY A 405 -21.64 25.75 -30.50
C GLY A 405 -22.85 25.24 -29.75
N LEU A 406 -23.09 23.93 -29.77
CA LEU A 406 -24.18 23.31 -29.02
C LEU A 406 -24.03 23.55 -27.51
N ARG A 407 -22.82 23.39 -26.95
CA ARG A 407 -22.59 23.66 -25.52
C ARG A 407 -22.82 25.11 -25.17
N VAL A 408 -22.36 26.05 -25.97
CA VAL A 408 -22.52 27.50 -25.72
C VAL A 408 -23.99 27.91 -25.82
N GLU A 409 -24.74 27.35 -26.77
CA GLU A 409 -26.16 27.62 -26.95
C GLU A 409 -27.01 27.09 -25.79
N VAL A 410 -26.73 25.86 -25.36
CA VAL A 410 -27.54 25.16 -24.35
C VAL A 410 -27.07 25.47 -22.93
N MET A 411 -25.75 25.50 -22.71
CA MET A 411 -25.13 25.75 -21.42
C MET A 411 -24.72 27.22 -21.35
N LYS A 412 -25.39 28.00 -20.49
CA LYS A 412 -25.06 29.41 -20.28
C LYS A 412 -23.64 29.57 -19.75
N LEU A 413 -22.66 29.78 -20.63
CA LEU A 413 -21.25 29.83 -20.27
C LEU A 413 -20.88 31.13 -19.53
N LEU A 414 -21.59 32.22 -19.79
CA LEU A 414 -21.39 33.49 -19.08
C LEU A 414 -21.76 33.32 -17.60
N GLY A 415 -20.78 33.52 -16.72
CA GLY A 415 -20.93 33.33 -15.27
C GLY A 415 -20.90 31.86 -14.82
N ALA A 416 -20.70 30.91 -15.74
CA ALA A 416 -20.66 29.50 -15.42
C ALA A 416 -19.53 29.12 -14.46
N ASN A 417 -19.78 28.06 -13.68
CA ASN A 417 -18.78 27.45 -12.79
C ASN A 417 -17.70 26.68 -13.57
N GLU A 418 -16.67 26.24 -12.86
CA GLU A 418 -15.54 25.51 -13.45
C GLU A 418 -15.99 24.21 -14.12
N ALA A 419 -16.88 23.42 -13.50
CA ALA A 419 -17.39 22.18 -14.08
C ALA A 419 -18.02 22.37 -15.48
N THR A 420 -18.82 23.43 -15.66
CA THR A 420 -19.43 23.76 -16.96
C THR A 420 -18.37 24.19 -17.97
N ARG A 421 -17.40 25.00 -17.56
CA ARG A 421 -16.29 25.45 -18.42
C ARG A 421 -15.40 24.28 -18.84
N SER A 422 -15.15 23.33 -17.94
CA SER A 422 -14.40 22.10 -18.22
C SER A 422 -15.03 21.29 -19.35
N MET A 423 -16.35 21.32 -19.53
CA MET A 423 -16.99 20.64 -20.67
C MET A 423 -16.66 21.31 -22.01
N VAL A 424 -16.58 22.65 -22.05
CA VAL A 424 -16.14 23.37 -23.26
C VAL A 424 -14.66 23.10 -23.51
N VAL A 425 -13.81 23.23 -22.49
CA VAL A 425 -12.37 22.94 -22.57
C VAL A 425 -12.14 21.52 -23.10
N ALA A 426 -12.85 20.51 -22.56
CA ALA A 426 -12.75 19.12 -22.98
C ALA A 426 -12.96 18.95 -24.50
N SER A 427 -13.89 19.70 -25.11
CA SER A 427 -14.12 19.69 -26.56
C SER A 427 -12.83 20.00 -27.33
N PHE A 428 -12.12 21.07 -26.94
CA PHE A 428 -10.87 21.49 -27.56
C PHE A 428 -9.77 20.44 -27.37
N LEU A 429 -9.59 19.93 -26.15
CA LEU A 429 -8.56 18.93 -25.85
C LEU A 429 -8.83 17.60 -26.57
N LEU A 430 -10.09 17.17 -26.66
CA LEU A 430 -10.51 15.98 -27.40
C LEU A 430 -10.24 16.13 -28.90
N ALA A 431 -10.61 17.27 -29.48
CA ALA A 431 -10.35 17.56 -30.89
C ALA A 431 -8.83 17.57 -31.19
N ALA A 432 -8.01 18.19 -30.33
CA ALA A 432 -6.56 18.20 -30.52
C ALA A 432 -6.00 16.77 -30.40
N THR A 433 -6.40 16.03 -29.36
CA THR A 433 -5.97 14.64 -29.14
C THR A 433 -6.41 13.72 -30.28
N LYS A 434 -7.57 13.96 -30.90
CA LYS A 434 -8.07 13.17 -32.03
C LYS A 434 -7.09 13.15 -33.20
N LEU A 435 -6.39 14.25 -33.45
CA LEU A 435 -5.40 14.36 -34.53
C LEU A 435 -4.11 13.57 -34.24
N PHE A 436 -3.82 13.32 -32.95
CA PHE A 436 -2.63 12.58 -32.49
C PHE A 436 -3.00 11.26 -31.82
N LYS A 437 -4.22 10.74 -32.06
CA LYS A 437 -4.80 9.62 -31.32
C LYS A 437 -4.00 8.33 -31.40
N GLU A 438 -3.09 8.18 -32.37
CA GLU A 438 -2.26 6.97 -32.46
C GLU A 438 -1.14 6.99 -31.40
N ASP A 439 -0.64 8.18 -31.08
CA ASP A 439 0.48 8.39 -30.17
C ASP A 439 0.04 8.86 -28.77
N LEU A 440 -1.11 9.55 -28.68
CA LEU A 440 -1.57 10.23 -27.47
C LEU A 440 -2.98 9.79 -27.03
N TYR A 441 -3.23 9.89 -25.73
CA TYR A 441 -4.57 9.85 -25.17
C TYR A 441 -4.75 10.94 -24.11
N LEU A 442 -6.02 11.33 -23.93
CA LEU A 442 -6.46 12.31 -22.95
C LEU A 442 -7.11 11.56 -21.77
N ALA A 443 -6.78 11.95 -20.55
CA ALA A 443 -7.42 11.51 -19.33
C ALA A 443 -8.01 12.72 -18.60
N SER A 444 -9.09 12.49 -17.84
CA SER A 444 -9.68 13.48 -16.93
C SER A 444 -9.60 12.97 -15.50
N GLN A 445 -9.42 13.87 -14.53
CA GLN A 445 -9.42 13.54 -13.09
C GLN A 445 -8.44 12.41 -12.73
N ARG A 446 -7.28 12.39 -13.39
CA ARG A 446 -6.23 11.41 -13.08
C ARG A 446 -5.38 11.95 -11.94
N ASP A 447 -5.15 11.12 -10.92
CA ASP A 447 -4.26 11.49 -9.83
C ASP A 447 -2.80 11.57 -10.30
N LEU A 448 -2.14 12.64 -9.86
CA LEU A 448 -0.71 12.82 -9.94
C LEU A 448 -0.18 13.14 -8.55
N SER A 449 1.01 12.64 -8.27
CA SER A 449 1.73 12.96 -7.04
C SER A 449 3.19 13.17 -7.39
N GLY A 450 3.78 14.20 -6.79
CA GLY A 450 5.21 14.48 -6.88
C GLY A 450 5.68 15.13 -5.60
N ARG A 451 7.00 15.34 -5.52
CA ARG A 451 7.75 15.93 -4.42
C ARG A 451 7.04 17.06 -3.65
N ARG A 452 6.43 18.01 -4.39
CA ARG A 452 5.84 19.25 -3.83
C ARG A 452 4.31 19.29 -3.83
N GLY A 453 3.64 18.33 -4.45
CA GLY A 453 2.19 18.36 -4.53
C GLY A 453 1.53 17.07 -4.95
N ASN A 454 0.27 16.92 -4.58
CA ASN A 454 -0.57 15.80 -4.96
C ASN A 454 -2.00 16.26 -5.28
N GLY A 455 -2.70 15.45 -6.09
CA GLY A 455 -4.12 15.62 -6.37
C GLY A 455 -4.51 15.18 -7.77
N ALA A 456 -5.81 15.22 -8.04
CA ALA A 456 -6.36 14.98 -9.36
C ALA A 456 -6.03 16.13 -10.31
N LEU A 457 -5.71 15.79 -11.56
CA LEU A 457 -5.55 16.73 -12.66
C LEU A 457 -6.88 16.88 -13.40
N ASP A 458 -7.30 18.11 -13.75
CA ASP A 458 -8.55 18.30 -14.51
C ASP A 458 -8.51 17.53 -15.83
N PHE A 459 -7.45 17.77 -16.61
CA PHE A 459 -7.12 16.95 -17.76
C PHE A 459 -5.61 16.73 -17.89
N SER A 460 -5.23 15.57 -18.42
CA SER A 460 -3.84 15.22 -18.65
C SER A 460 -3.66 14.46 -19.97
N VAL A 461 -2.54 14.71 -20.64
CA VAL A 461 -2.16 14.09 -21.91
C VAL A 461 -1.02 13.12 -21.68
N HIS A 462 -1.11 11.94 -22.29
CA HIS A 462 -0.21 10.83 -22.03
C HIS A 462 0.15 10.07 -23.32
N PRO A 463 1.31 9.36 -23.35
CA PRO A 463 1.61 8.42 -24.42
C PRO A 463 0.60 7.28 -24.43
N ARG A 464 0.02 6.98 -25.60
CA ARG A 464 -0.99 5.93 -25.77
C ARG A 464 -0.45 4.52 -25.66
N GLU A 465 0.81 4.28 -26.01
CA GLU A 465 1.34 2.92 -25.95
C GLU A 465 1.69 2.53 -24.50
N THR A 466 2.54 3.32 -23.87
CA THR A 466 3.11 2.98 -22.57
C THR A 466 2.21 3.36 -21.39
N HIS A 467 1.29 4.32 -21.56
CA HIS A 467 0.47 4.90 -20.50
C HIS A 467 1.27 5.35 -19.26
N SER A 468 2.59 5.55 -19.43
CA SER A 468 3.51 5.47 -18.31
C SER A 468 3.73 6.84 -17.66
N TYR A 469 3.77 7.94 -18.38
CA TYR A 469 4.00 9.28 -17.80
C TYR A 469 3.07 10.33 -18.38
N THR A 470 3.05 11.51 -17.75
CA THR A 470 2.26 12.67 -18.18
C THR A 470 3.12 13.57 -19.06
N LEU A 471 2.59 13.96 -20.22
CA LEU A 471 3.23 14.87 -21.19
C LEU A 471 2.69 16.30 -21.06
N GLY A 472 1.42 16.43 -20.69
CA GLY A 472 0.83 17.73 -20.45
C GLY A 472 -0.33 17.71 -19.47
N VAL A 473 -0.59 18.87 -18.89
CA VAL A 473 -1.59 19.07 -17.83
C VAL A 473 -2.40 20.33 -18.13
N THR A 474 -3.72 20.21 -18.14
CA THR A 474 -4.63 21.34 -18.23
C THR A 474 -5.31 21.57 -16.89
N GLU A 475 -5.31 22.81 -16.42
CA GLU A 475 -6.01 23.29 -15.23
C GLU A 475 -7.12 24.27 -15.67
N VAL A 476 -8.36 24.00 -15.28
CA VAL A 476 -9.50 24.85 -15.59
C VAL A 476 -9.76 25.80 -14.42
N LYS A 477 -9.65 27.11 -14.66
CA LYS A 477 -9.73 28.13 -13.60
C LYS A 477 -10.62 29.29 -14.02
N LYS A 478 -11.65 29.61 -13.23
CA LYS A 478 -12.62 30.68 -13.60
C LYS A 478 -12.12 32.10 -13.32
N GLU A 479 -11.63 32.37 -12.11
CA GLU A 479 -11.41 33.74 -11.63
C GLU A 479 -9.98 34.00 -11.14
N ASN A 480 -9.32 32.99 -10.56
CA ASN A 480 -7.97 33.14 -9.98
C ASN A 480 -6.91 32.47 -10.85
N PHE A 481 -6.65 33.04 -12.03
CA PHE A 481 -5.62 32.57 -12.95
C PHE A 481 -4.23 32.43 -12.30
N PRO A 482 -3.75 33.37 -11.45
CA PRO A 482 -2.48 33.19 -10.74
C PRO A 482 -2.42 31.91 -9.90
N GLN A 483 -3.51 31.56 -9.21
CA GLN A 483 -3.59 30.28 -8.51
C GLN A 483 -3.59 29.09 -9.47
N GLY A 484 -4.31 29.19 -10.60
CA GLY A 484 -4.28 28.15 -11.65
C GLY A 484 -2.88 27.93 -12.23
N VAL A 485 -2.13 29.01 -12.48
CA VAL A 485 -0.73 28.97 -12.92
C VAL A 485 0.16 28.34 -11.85
N ALA A 486 0.00 28.73 -10.59
CA ALA A 486 0.75 28.14 -9.47
C ALA A 486 0.52 26.63 -9.36
N GLN A 487 -0.75 26.23 -9.42
CA GLN A 487 -1.17 24.83 -9.40
C GLN A 487 -0.56 24.06 -10.58
N ASN A 488 -0.63 24.62 -11.79
CA ASN A 488 -0.12 23.99 -13.00
C ASN A 488 1.41 23.86 -12.98
N ILE A 489 2.15 24.85 -12.47
CA ILE A 489 3.61 24.78 -12.29
C ILE A 489 4.02 23.54 -11.48
N VAL A 490 3.41 23.34 -10.31
CA VAL A 490 3.74 22.21 -9.43
C VAL A 490 3.32 20.87 -10.05
N GLN A 491 2.19 20.83 -10.77
CA GLN A 491 1.75 19.66 -11.52
C GLN A 491 2.72 19.28 -12.65
N LEU A 492 3.25 20.27 -13.38
CA LEU A 492 4.21 20.06 -14.48
C LEU A 492 5.56 19.54 -13.98
N GLU A 493 6.04 20.05 -12.85
CA GLU A 493 7.25 19.51 -12.20
C GLU A 493 7.04 18.05 -11.82
N ALA A 494 5.93 17.73 -11.14
CA ALA A 494 5.60 16.35 -10.76
C ALA A 494 5.51 15.42 -11.99
N ALA A 495 4.95 15.91 -13.10
CA ALA A 495 4.91 15.18 -14.37
C ALA A 495 6.31 14.90 -14.93
N LEU A 496 7.21 15.90 -14.92
CA LEU A 496 8.59 15.76 -15.41
C LEU A 496 9.41 14.79 -14.58
N THR A 497 9.37 14.92 -13.25
CA THR A 497 10.13 14.03 -12.36
C THR A 497 9.63 12.58 -12.51
N SER A 498 8.31 12.37 -12.62
CA SER A 498 7.77 11.05 -12.93
C SER A 498 8.20 10.54 -14.32
N LYS A 499 8.34 11.43 -15.31
CA LYS A 499 8.78 11.09 -16.68
C LYS A 499 10.26 10.72 -16.69
N LYS A 500 11.15 11.48 -16.04
CA LYS A 500 12.59 11.19 -15.89
C LYS A 500 12.80 9.81 -15.31
N ARG A 501 12.14 9.51 -14.17
CA ARG A 501 12.21 8.20 -13.51
C ARG A 501 11.81 7.03 -14.42
N LYS A 502 10.74 7.20 -15.21
CA LYS A 502 10.25 6.14 -16.11
C LYS A 502 11.12 5.97 -17.35
N ARG A 503 11.86 7.01 -17.77
CA ARG A 503 12.84 6.93 -18.86
C ARG A 503 14.17 6.30 -18.44
N GLY A 504 14.67 6.62 -17.24
CA GLY A 504 15.94 6.11 -16.71
C GLY A 504 16.02 4.60 -16.52
N THR A 505 14.90 3.88 -16.61
CA THR A 505 14.87 2.40 -16.58
C THR A 505 15.36 1.73 -17.87
N TYR A 506 15.72 2.51 -18.89
CA TYR A 506 16.27 2.05 -20.16
C TYR A 506 17.50 2.89 -20.49
N GLU A 507 18.70 2.37 -20.22
CA GLU A 507 19.97 3.00 -20.59
C GLU A 507 19.93 3.49 -22.05
N ILE A 508 20.31 4.75 -22.27
CA ILE A 508 20.52 5.31 -23.61
C ILE A 508 21.98 5.75 -23.65
N ASP A 509 22.77 5.07 -24.47
CA ASP A 509 23.98 5.66 -25.07
C ASP A 509 23.53 6.84 -25.95
N GLY A 510 23.62 8.07 -25.45
CA GLY A 510 23.28 9.29 -26.18
C GLY A 510 22.99 10.45 -25.22
N GLU A 511 23.42 11.66 -25.59
CA GLU A 511 23.32 12.92 -24.83
C GLU A 511 21.97 13.06 -24.09
N GLU A 512 22.01 13.32 -22.78
CA GLU A 512 20.83 13.47 -21.93
C GLU A 512 20.03 14.72 -22.31
N GLU A 513 19.13 14.59 -23.28
CA GLU A 513 18.32 15.71 -23.76
C GLU A 513 17.36 16.20 -22.64
N SER A 514 17.31 17.52 -22.44
CA SER A 514 16.39 18.18 -21.50
C SER A 514 14.95 17.70 -21.69
N LEU A 515 14.26 17.33 -20.61
CA LEU A 515 12.89 16.82 -20.67
C LEU A 515 11.88 17.95 -20.57
N ARG A 516 10.81 17.91 -21.39
CA ARG A 516 9.75 18.92 -21.34
C ARG A 516 8.38 18.36 -20.99
N SER A 517 7.56 19.19 -20.35
CA SER A 517 6.13 19.00 -20.17
C SER A 517 5.40 20.31 -20.43
N TYR A 518 4.13 20.21 -20.81
CA TYR A 518 3.38 21.36 -21.32
C TYR A 518 2.09 21.57 -20.54
N GLY A 519 1.85 22.81 -20.15
CA GLY A 519 0.72 23.22 -19.32
C GLY A 519 -0.30 24.05 -20.06
N ILE A 520 -1.55 24.00 -19.61
CA ILE A 520 -2.62 24.90 -20.02
C ILE A 520 -3.33 25.39 -18.76
N VAL A 521 -3.56 26.70 -18.65
CA VAL A 521 -4.48 27.28 -17.66
C VAL A 521 -5.56 28.06 -18.43
N THR A 522 -6.82 27.73 -18.21
CA THR A 522 -7.91 28.30 -19.02
C THR A 522 -9.25 28.36 -18.28
N ASP A 523 -10.08 29.34 -18.62
CA ASP A 523 -11.49 29.38 -18.23
C ASP A 523 -12.43 28.98 -19.39
N ALA A 524 -11.89 28.39 -20.46
CA ALA A 524 -12.48 28.19 -21.78
C ALA A 524 -12.50 29.42 -22.72
N SER A 525 -12.29 30.63 -22.21
CA SER A 525 -12.24 31.87 -23.00
C SER A 525 -10.82 32.39 -23.16
N GLN A 526 -10.09 32.54 -22.05
CA GLN A 526 -8.66 32.87 -22.01
C GLN A 526 -7.84 31.60 -21.89
N TRP A 527 -6.68 31.56 -22.56
CA TRP A 527 -5.83 30.38 -22.64
C TRP A 527 -4.37 30.79 -22.42
N LEU A 528 -3.78 30.33 -21.32
CA LEU A 528 -2.37 30.48 -21.02
C LEU A 528 -1.69 29.14 -21.30
N LEU A 529 -0.63 29.16 -22.10
CA LEU A 529 0.19 27.99 -22.38
C LEU A 529 1.49 28.08 -21.58
N LEU A 530 1.87 26.97 -20.96
CA LEU A 530 3.10 26.86 -20.18
C LEU A 530 4.02 25.80 -20.77
N GLU A 531 5.32 26.05 -20.64
CA GLU A 531 6.37 25.06 -20.85
C GLU A 531 7.15 24.91 -19.55
N CYS A 532 7.35 23.66 -19.13
CA CYS A 532 8.24 23.30 -18.04
C CYS A 532 9.36 22.46 -18.62
N THR A 533 10.62 22.85 -18.37
CA THR A 533 11.82 22.13 -18.82
C THR A 533 12.65 21.72 -17.62
N LEU A 534 12.97 20.43 -17.54
CA LEU A 534 13.92 19.84 -16.60
C LEU A 534 15.27 19.71 -17.32
N HIS A 535 16.27 20.42 -16.80
CA HIS A 535 17.62 20.44 -17.32
C HIS A 535 18.47 19.29 -16.75
N GLU A 536 19.65 19.09 -17.32
CA GLU A 536 20.62 18.06 -16.90
C GLU A 536 21.06 18.25 -15.44
N ASP A 537 21.21 19.50 -14.99
CA ASP A 537 21.57 19.86 -13.62
C ASP A 537 20.41 19.73 -12.61
N GLU A 538 19.33 19.07 -13.01
CA GLU A 538 18.08 18.87 -12.26
C GLU A 538 17.30 20.15 -11.94
N THR A 539 17.73 21.29 -12.46
CA THR A 539 16.97 22.53 -12.34
C THR A 539 15.75 22.50 -13.25
N VAL A 540 14.67 23.13 -12.80
CA VAL A 540 13.44 23.24 -13.55
C VAL A 540 13.20 24.70 -13.89
N THR A 541 12.90 24.96 -15.16
CA THR A 541 12.55 26.30 -15.66
C THR A 541 11.16 26.30 -16.25
N TYR A 542 10.52 27.47 -16.18
CA TYR A 542 9.15 27.66 -16.65
C TYR A 542 9.11 28.81 -17.64
N ARG A 543 8.28 28.66 -18.67
CA ARG A 543 7.90 29.74 -19.58
C ARG A 543 6.39 29.76 -19.70
N MET A 544 5.82 30.94 -19.92
CA MET A 544 4.37 31.10 -20.04
C MET A 544 4.03 32.12 -21.11
N GLN A 545 2.91 31.90 -21.81
CA GLN A 545 2.36 32.84 -22.77
C GLN A 545 0.82 32.79 -22.75
N GLU A 546 0.19 33.93 -22.50
CA GLU A 546 -1.24 34.12 -22.78
C GLU A 546 -1.46 34.26 -24.29
N LEU A 547 -2.42 33.51 -24.84
CA LEU A 547 -2.80 33.63 -26.25
C LEU A 547 -3.49 34.97 -26.52
N GLU A 548 -3.17 35.59 -27.65
CA GLU A 548 -3.53 36.98 -27.94
C GLU A 548 -5.03 37.20 -28.22
N ARG A 549 -5.81 36.12 -28.36
CA ARG A 549 -7.24 36.17 -28.61
C ARG A 549 -8.01 35.49 -27.50
N THR A 550 -8.91 36.25 -26.88
CA THR A 550 -9.93 35.73 -25.97
C THR A 550 -11.18 35.32 -26.74
N ILE A 551 -11.71 34.13 -26.46
CA ILE A 551 -12.93 33.66 -27.12
C ILE A 551 -14.16 34.32 -26.48
N ASN A 552 -14.85 35.18 -27.23
CA ASN A 552 -16.12 35.78 -26.82
C ASN A 552 -17.33 35.01 -27.37
N TYR A 553 -17.82 34.06 -26.59
CA TYR A 553 -18.95 33.18 -26.93
C TYR A 553 -20.31 33.88 -27.16
N SER A 554 -20.45 35.17 -26.82
CA SER A 554 -21.66 35.95 -27.14
C SER A 554 -21.69 36.51 -28.57
N GLY A 555 -20.56 36.46 -29.28
CA GLY A 555 -20.39 37.00 -30.63
C GLY A 555 -19.97 35.96 -31.65
N LYS A 556 -19.19 36.39 -32.66
CA LYS A 556 -18.59 35.50 -33.67
C LYS A 556 -17.34 34.81 -33.10
N TRP A 557 -17.56 33.82 -32.24
CA TRP A 557 -16.50 33.14 -31.51
C TRP A 557 -15.75 32.07 -32.32
N GLN A 558 -16.28 31.64 -33.47
CA GLN A 558 -15.72 30.51 -34.24
C GLN A 558 -14.31 30.78 -34.77
N GLU A 559 -14.01 32.02 -35.18
CA GLU A 559 -12.67 32.40 -35.64
C GLU A 559 -11.65 32.40 -34.51
N ASP A 560 -12.06 32.84 -33.31
CA ASP A 560 -11.21 32.83 -32.13
C ASP A 560 -11.01 31.40 -31.58
N ALA A 561 -12.05 30.57 -31.62
CA ALA A 561 -11.95 29.15 -31.32
C ALA A 561 -11.01 28.43 -32.30
N LYS A 562 -11.11 28.73 -33.61
CA LYS A 562 -10.17 28.21 -34.61
C LYS A 562 -8.74 28.68 -34.31
N PHE A 563 -8.55 29.94 -33.97
CA PHE A 563 -7.25 30.50 -33.62
C PHE A 563 -6.62 29.74 -32.45
N VAL A 564 -7.35 29.55 -31.35
CA VAL A 564 -6.88 28.78 -30.18
C VAL A 564 -6.59 27.32 -30.57
N PHE A 565 -7.50 26.70 -31.30
CA PHE A 565 -7.36 25.31 -31.72
C PHE A 565 -6.08 25.05 -32.52
N GLU A 566 -5.72 25.93 -33.46
CA GLU A 566 -4.46 25.81 -34.23
C GLU A 566 -3.21 25.82 -33.33
N ARG A 567 -3.22 26.55 -32.21
CA ARG A 567 -2.10 26.56 -31.24
C ARG A 567 -2.11 25.32 -30.35
N LEU A 568 -3.29 24.80 -30.00
CA LEU A 568 -3.40 23.53 -29.28
C LEU A 568 -2.90 22.37 -30.13
N VAL A 569 -3.19 22.35 -31.43
CA VAL A 569 -2.63 21.34 -32.35
C VAL A 569 -1.10 21.41 -32.40
N TRP A 570 -0.53 22.62 -32.42
CA TRP A 570 0.91 22.82 -32.29
C TRP A 570 1.44 22.27 -30.97
N LEU A 571 0.80 22.58 -29.83
CA LEU A 571 1.23 22.11 -28.52
C LEU A 571 1.17 20.58 -28.40
N TRP A 572 0.13 19.95 -28.94
CA TRP A 572 0.01 18.49 -29.01
C TRP A 572 1.12 17.86 -29.84
N SER A 573 1.55 18.51 -30.93
CA SER A 573 2.69 18.03 -31.71
C SER A 573 3.98 18.01 -30.88
N ARG A 574 4.19 19.03 -30.02
CA ARG A 574 5.31 19.07 -29.08
C ARG A 574 5.23 17.97 -28.03
N MET A 575 4.06 17.79 -27.41
CA MET A 575 3.84 16.67 -26.48
C MET A 575 4.12 15.30 -27.14
N ARG A 576 3.75 15.13 -28.41
CA ARG A 576 4.01 13.90 -29.17
C ARG A 576 5.49 13.70 -29.48
N ASP A 577 6.21 14.77 -29.82
CA ASP A 577 7.63 14.71 -30.15
C ASP A 577 8.50 14.39 -28.94
N GLU A 578 8.02 14.71 -27.74
CA GLU A 578 8.63 14.26 -26.52
C GLU A 578 8.66 12.73 -26.42
N ILE A 579 7.76 11.96 -27.04
CA ILE A 579 7.77 10.49 -26.95
C ILE A 579 9.03 9.92 -27.66
N PRO A 580 9.84 9.08 -26.97
CA PRO A 580 11.03 8.48 -27.56
C PRO A 580 10.69 7.73 -28.85
N ALA A 581 11.54 7.85 -29.88
CA ALA A 581 11.29 7.24 -31.19
C ALA A 581 10.99 5.73 -31.11
N ARG A 582 11.72 4.98 -30.27
CA ARG A 582 11.50 3.54 -30.05
C ARG A 582 10.09 3.20 -29.56
N GLU A 583 9.50 4.07 -28.74
CA GLU A 583 8.13 3.92 -28.22
C GLU A 583 7.07 4.26 -29.28
N ARG A 584 7.43 4.98 -30.36
CA ARG A 584 6.52 5.30 -31.48
C ARG A 584 6.49 4.23 -32.58
N TYR A 585 7.55 3.41 -32.71
CA TYR A 585 7.72 2.46 -33.83
C TYR A 585 7.37 1.00 -33.52
N SER A 586 7.10 0.62 -32.26
CA SER A 586 6.82 -0.77 -31.85
C SER A 586 5.63 -1.44 -32.59
N ARG A 587 4.73 -0.69 -33.24
CA ARG A 587 3.68 -1.25 -34.11
C ARG A 587 4.11 -1.62 -35.53
N LYS A 588 5.17 -1.02 -36.11
CA LYS A 588 5.52 -1.29 -37.52
C LYS A 588 6.23 -2.63 -37.74
N ALA A 589 6.76 -3.25 -36.70
CA ALA A 589 7.48 -4.52 -36.79
C ALA A 589 6.57 -5.76 -36.73
N ILE A 590 5.27 -5.60 -36.50
CA ILE A 590 4.30 -6.71 -36.45
C ILE A 590 3.28 -6.52 -37.59
N SER A 591 3.75 -6.62 -38.82
CA SER A 591 2.91 -6.99 -39.96
C SER A 591 3.53 -8.24 -40.58
N PRO A 592 2.79 -9.36 -40.71
CA PRO A 592 3.33 -10.55 -41.33
C PRO A 592 3.71 -10.22 -42.79
N PRO A 593 4.83 -10.75 -43.31
CA PRO A 593 5.25 -10.45 -44.67
C PRO A 593 4.17 -10.92 -45.64
N SER A 594 3.63 -9.98 -46.42
CA SER A 594 2.70 -10.26 -47.50
C SER A 594 3.31 -11.25 -48.49
N ASP A 595 2.53 -12.26 -48.83
CA ASP A 595 2.86 -13.42 -49.67
C ASP A 595 3.86 -13.14 -50.81
N ARG A 596 4.97 -13.90 -50.78
CA ARG A 596 5.76 -14.16 -51.98
C ARG A 596 4.87 -14.92 -52.97
N LYS A 597 4.51 -14.25 -54.06
CA LYS A 597 4.03 -14.90 -55.28
C LYS A 597 5.02 -15.98 -55.71
N THR A 598 4.63 -17.23 -55.57
CA THR A 598 5.21 -18.35 -56.32
C THR A 598 4.71 -18.25 -57.76
N THR A 599 5.59 -17.81 -58.67
CA THR A 599 5.43 -18.05 -60.10
C THR A 599 5.98 -19.43 -60.43
N SER A 600 5.12 -20.29 -60.97
CA SER A 600 5.51 -21.40 -61.85
C SER A 600 5.87 -20.88 -63.24
#